data_AF-A0A8S8XU99-F1
#
_entry.id   AF-A0A8S8XU99-F1
#
_cell.length_a   1.000
_cell.length_b   1.000
_cell.length_c   1.000
_cell.angle_alpha   90.00
_cell.angle_beta   90.00
_cell.angle_gamma   90.00
#
_symmetry.space_group_name_H-M   'P 1'
#
loop_
_entity.id
_entity.type
_entity.pdbx_description
1 polymer ?
#
loop_
_entity_poly.entity_id
_entity_poly.type
_entity_poly.pdbx_seq_one_letter_code
_entity_poly.pdbx_strand_id
1 'polypeptide(L)' 'MAAGLILIGMGPGGVSGMTVAAVNAAKNADYRRYEAYTALWSDEDLAELESEIGEIQKVMRPEVEDPVELLQLAKK' A
#
# COMPACT_ATOMS: atom_id res chain seq x y z
N MET A 1 -11.15 -6.71 12.57
CA MET A 1 -10.36 -5.48 12.80
C MET A 1 -11.30 -4.30 12.61
N ALA A 2 -11.14 -3.20 13.34
CA ALA A 2 -11.94 -2.01 13.06
C ALA A 2 -11.57 -1.49 11.67
N ALA A 3 -12.57 -1.12 10.87
CA ALA A 3 -12.38 -0.43 9.60
C ALA A 3 -11.43 0.76 9.81
N GLY A 4 -10.36 0.84 9.01
CA GLY A 4 -9.30 1.80 9.25
C GLY A 4 -8.33 1.93 8.09
N LEU A 5 -7.70 3.10 8.00
CA LEU A 5 -6.62 3.38 7.07
C LEU A 5 -5.28 3.08 7.75
N ILE A 6 -4.46 2.24 7.13
CA ILE A 6 -3.11 1.92 7.61
C ILE A 6 -2.09 2.50 6.64
N LEU A 7 -1.22 3.38 7.14
CA LEU A 7 -0.11 3.92 6.37
C LEU A 7 1.12 3.04 6.60
N ILE A 8 1.66 2.48 5.53
CA ILE A 8 2.78 1.54 5.56
C ILE A 8 4.00 2.18 4.90
N GLY A 9 5.08 2.31 5.65
CA GLY A 9 6.39 2.64 5.10
C GLY A 9 7.06 1.38 4.55
N MET A 10 7.43 1.41 3.27
CA MET A 10 8.06 0.27 2.59
C MET A 10 9.55 0.10 2.95
N GLY A 11 10.20 1.17 3.43
CA GLY A 11 11.64 1.20 3.65
C GLY A 11 12.45 1.27 2.34
N PRO A 12 13.78 1.43 2.43
CA PRO A 12 14.64 1.61 1.25
C PRO A 12 14.99 0.32 0.50
N GLY A 13 14.62 -0.85 1.03
CA GLY A 13 15.11 -2.16 0.59
C GLY A 13 14.11 -3.00 -0.19
N GLY A 14 13.11 -2.40 -0.84
CA GLY A 14 12.09 -3.21 -1.51
C GLY A 14 11.16 -3.91 -0.50
N VAL A 15 10.47 -4.96 -0.94
CA VAL A 15 9.57 -5.78 -0.10
C VAL A 15 10.34 -6.34 1.10
N SER A 16 11.60 -6.73 0.89
CA SER A 16 12.50 -7.24 1.94
C SER A 16 12.80 -6.23 3.06
N GLY A 17 12.64 -4.93 2.79
CA GLY A 17 12.82 -3.86 3.77
C GLY A 17 11.60 -3.63 4.67
N MET A 18 10.46 -4.23 4.35
CA MET A 18 9.25 -4.10 5.14
C MET A 18 9.34 -4.90 6.44
N THR A 19 8.78 -4.35 7.52
CA THR A 19 8.61 -5.13 8.75
C THR A 19 7.57 -6.23 8.55
N VAL A 20 7.69 -7.34 9.29
CA VAL A 20 6.69 -8.42 9.29
C VAL A 20 5.29 -7.90 9.64
N ALA A 21 5.19 -6.91 10.54
CA ALA A 21 3.92 -6.28 10.89
C ALA A 21 3.29 -5.51 9.71
N ALA A 22 4.11 -4.80 8.92
CA ALA A 22 3.66 -4.09 7.73
C ALA A 22 3.16 -5.06 6.65
N VAL A 23 3.92 -6.12 6.37
CA VAL A 23 3.53 -7.15 5.40
C VAL A 23 2.22 -7.81 5.82
N ASN A 24 2.08 -8.18 7.10
CA ASN A 24 0.86 -8.78 7.61
C ASN A 24 -0.34 -7.83 7.58
N ALA A 25 -0.14 -6.54 7.88
CA ALA A 25 -1.20 -5.55 7.76
C ALA A 25 -1.69 -5.41 6.31
N ALA A 26 -0.78 -5.36 5.34
CA ALA A 26 -1.11 -5.26 3.92
C ALA A 26 -1.80 -6.53 3.39
N LYS A 27 -1.33 -7.72 3.78
CA LYS A 27 -1.95 -9.03 3.44
C LYS A 27 -3.40 -9.13 3.93
N ASN A 28 -3.69 -8.59 5.11
CA ASN A 28 -5.02 -8.66 5.72
C ASN A 28 -5.94 -7.47 5.36
N ALA A 29 -5.49 -6.52 4.54
CA ALA A 29 -6.30 -5.40 4.10
C ALA A 29 -7.27 -5.82 2.99
N ASP A 30 -8.49 -5.27 2.98
CA ASP A 30 -9.44 -5.51 1.88
C ASP A 30 -9.02 -4.75 0.61
N TYR A 31 -8.41 -3.58 0.78
CA TYR A 31 -7.95 -2.70 -0.28
C TYR A 31 -6.50 -2.29 -0.04
N ARG A 32 -5.67 -2.37 -1.09
CA ARG A 32 -4.29 -1.87 -1.10
C ARG A 32 -4.17 -0.73 -2.11
N ARG A 33 -3.53 0.36 -1.70
CA ARG A 33 -3.29 1.56 -2.51
C ARG A 33 -1.81 1.91 -2.45
N TYR A 34 -1.18 2.03 -3.61
CA TYR A 34 0.25 2.30 -3.74
C TYR A 34 0.45 3.68 -4.39
N GLU A 35 1.05 4.62 -3.66
CA GLU A 35 1.41 5.94 -4.21
C GLU A 35 2.61 5.80 -5.15
N ALA A 36 2.38 5.81 -6.46
CA ALA A 36 3.38 5.39 -7.45
C ALA A 36 4.35 6.48 -7.93
N TYR A 37 4.32 7.69 -7.36
CA TYR A 37 5.09 8.82 -7.88
C TYR A 37 6.36 9.15 -7.07
N THR A 38 6.44 8.74 -5.80
CA THR A 38 7.52 9.15 -4.87
C THR A 38 8.67 8.15 -4.79
N ALA A 39 8.42 6.87 -5.09
CA ALA A 39 9.43 5.82 -5.22
C ALA A 39 9.13 4.98 -6.46
N LEU A 40 9.90 5.19 -7.53
CA LEU A 40 9.85 4.40 -8.76
C LEU A 40 10.46 3.03 -8.49
N TRP A 41 9.72 2.17 -7.80
CA TRP A 41 9.99 0.74 -7.76
C TRP A 41 9.85 0.18 -9.17
N SER A 42 10.74 -0.74 -9.54
CA SER A 42 10.66 -1.39 -10.84
C SER A 42 9.38 -2.21 -10.95
N ASP A 43 8.94 -2.51 -12.17
CA ASP A 43 7.79 -3.39 -12.35
C ASP A 43 8.02 -4.78 -11.74
N GLU A 44 9.29 -5.22 -11.64
CA GLU A 44 9.69 -6.46 -10.95
C GLU A 44 9.44 -6.37 -9.45
N ASP A 45 9.85 -5.27 -8.80
CA ASP A 45 9.65 -5.08 -7.36
C ASP A 45 8.16 -4.95 -7.01
N LEU A 46 7.37 -4.34 -7.91
CA LEU A 46 5.92 -4.24 -7.75
C LEU A 46 5.24 -5.61 -7.93
N ALA A 47 5.69 -6.41 -8.90
CA ALA A 47 5.20 -7.77 -9.07
C ALA A 47 5.55 -8.65 -7.86
N GLU A 48 6.75 -8.51 -7.30
CA GLU A 48 7.13 -9.17 -6.05
C GLU A 48 6.19 -8.75 -4.91
N LEU A 49 5.94 -7.45 -4.77
CA LEU A 49 5.03 -6.92 -3.76
C LEU A 49 3.62 -7.50 -3.91
N GLU A 50 3.04 -7.45 -5.11
CA GLU A 50 1.69 -7.99 -5.37
C GLU A 50 1.62 -9.50 -5.15
N SER A 51 2.69 -10.24 -5.46
CA SER A 51 2.77 -11.68 -5.18
C SER A 51 2.73 -11.97 -3.67
N GLU A 52 3.26 -11.07 -2.86
CA GLU A 52 3.27 -11.20 -1.41
C GLU A 52 1.98 -10.70 -0.78
N ILE A 53 1.53 -9.47 -1.06
CA ILE A 53 0.43 -8.83 -0.33
C ILE A 53 -0.93 -8.87 -1.06
N GLY A 54 -0.94 -9.36 -2.30
CA GLY A 54 -2.08 -9.31 -3.21
C GLY A 54 -2.11 -8.04 -4.06
N GLU A 55 -3.09 -7.99 -4.97
CA GLU A 55 -3.23 -6.91 -5.96
C GLU A 55 -3.25 -5.51 -5.30
N ILE A 56 -2.52 -4.58 -5.89
CA ILE A 56 -2.45 -3.18 -5.48
C ILE A 56 -3.04 -2.28 -6.57
N GLN A 57 -3.78 -1.26 -6.15
CA GLN A 57 -4.16 -0.19 -7.06
C GLN A 57 -3.18 0.98 -6.92
N LYS A 58 -2.51 1.32 -8.01
CA LYS A 58 -1.67 2.53 -8.08
C LYS A 58 -2.55 3.77 -7.98
N VAL A 59 -2.16 4.71 -7.14
CA VAL A 59 -2.80 6.03 -6.99
C VAL A 59 -1.76 7.13 -7.16
N MET A 60 -2.22 8.29 -7.62
CA MET A 60 -1.40 9.47 -7.80
C MET A 60 -1.41 10.34 -6.53
N ARG A 61 -0.37 11.16 -6.37
CA ARG A 61 -0.23 12.08 -5.22
C ARG A 61 -1.49 12.90 -4.90
N PRO A 62 -2.23 13.48 -5.88
CA PRO A 62 -3.44 14.24 -5.56
C PRO A 62 -4.51 13.43 -4.81
N GLU A 63 -4.63 12.14 -5.11
CA GLU A 63 -5.58 11.23 -4.44
C GLU A 63 -5.15 10.89 -3.00
N VAL A 64 -3.88 11.11 -2.67
CA VAL A 64 -3.33 10.91 -1.32
C VAL A 64 -3.35 12.22 -0.53
N GLU A 65 -3.04 13.35 -1.18
CA GLU A 65 -3.07 14.69 -0.58
C GLU A 65 -4.50 15.18 -0.30
N ASP A 66 -5.48 14.81 -1.13
CA ASP A 66 -6.91 15.00 -0.89
C ASP A 66 -7.66 13.64 -0.83
N PRO A 67 -7.53 12.89 0.29
CA PRO A 67 -7.85 11.46 0.36
C PRO A 67 -9.33 11.17 0.60
N VAL A 68 -10.23 11.89 -0.06
CA VAL A 68 -11.68 11.74 0.13
C VAL A 68 -12.12 10.29 -0.07
N GLU A 69 -11.72 9.66 -1.18
CA GLU A 69 -12.11 8.28 -1.50
C GLU A 69 -11.48 7.25 -0.56
N LEU A 70 -10.19 7.42 -0.22
CA LEU A 70 -9.46 6.54 0.70
C LEU A 70 -10.10 6.53 2.09
N LEU A 71 -10.48 7.71 2.60
CA LEU A 71 -11.15 7.84 3.88
C LEU A 71 -12.58 7.29 3.85
N GLN A 72 -13.27 7.34 2.71
CA GLN A 72 -14.59 6.70 2.59
C GLN A 72 -14.49 5.18 2.56
N LEU A 73 -13.47 4.62 1.90
CA LEU A 73 -13.21 3.18 1.92
C LEU A 73 -12.90 2.68 3.34
N ALA A 74 -12.07 3.42 4.09
CA ALA A 74 -11.65 3.05 5.43
C ALA A 74 -12.76 3.12 6.51
N LYS A 75 -13.92 3.71 6.20
CA LYS A 75 -15.06 3.81 7.14
C LYS A 75 -16.01 2.61 7.09
N LYS A 76 -15.89 1.77 6.07
CA LYS A 76 -16.76 0.61 5.84
C LYS A 76 -16.25 -0.60 6.61
#